data_AF-A0A926XIK2-F1
#
_entry.id   AF-A0A926XIK2-F1
#
_cell.length_a   1.000
_cell.length_b   1.000
_cell.length_c   1.000
_cell.angle_alpha   90.00
_cell.angle_beta   90.00
_cell.angle_gamma   90.00
#
_symmetry.space_group_name_H-M   'P 1'
#
loop_
_entity.id
_entity.type
_entity.pdbx_description
1 polymer ?
#
loop_
_entity_poly.entity_id
_entity_poly.type
_entity_poly.pdbx_seq_one_letter_code
_entity_poly.pdbx_strand_id
1 'polypeptide(L)'
;MLRIAIFLLGIIPLLSIDAAYAQVPPSGTFTATRTCVAPRAINGINPGNIQVSNGQRYQAIGFNSPKRKFIQLAVPGAKPERRWVSADCGNFSPTTDASPEPNSGTVTQPSTSVLPFFDNVNNPELHGFPRGQKADITPPL
;
A
#
# COMPACT_ATOMS: atom_id res chain seq x y z
N MET A 1 31.08 -34.57 -48.75
CA MET A 1 31.52 -34.70 -47.34
C MET A 1 31.23 -33.38 -46.64
N LEU A 2 30.27 -33.43 -45.72
CA LEU A 2 29.73 -32.33 -44.91
C LEU A 2 30.65 -32.08 -43.71
N ARG A 3 31.09 -30.83 -43.49
CA ARG A 3 31.40 -30.27 -42.15
C ARG A 3 31.18 -28.76 -42.15
N ILE A 4 29.90 -28.36 -42.18
CA ILE A 4 29.49 -27.01 -41.80
C ILE A 4 29.81 -26.90 -40.31
N ALA A 5 30.86 -26.13 -39.98
CA ALA A 5 31.22 -25.84 -38.61
C ALA A 5 30.05 -25.08 -37.97
N ILE A 6 29.39 -25.76 -37.05
CA ILE A 6 28.26 -25.25 -36.28
C ILE A 6 28.76 -24.07 -35.44
N PHE A 7 28.44 -22.84 -35.87
CA PHE A 7 28.55 -21.64 -35.05
C PHE A 7 27.46 -21.70 -33.97
N LEU A 8 27.68 -22.47 -32.90
CA LEU A 8 26.91 -22.36 -31.65
C LEU A 8 27.54 -21.26 -30.78
N LEU A 9 27.50 -20.02 -31.27
CA LEU A 9 27.69 -18.87 -30.40
C LEU A 9 26.34 -18.65 -29.70
N GLY A 10 26.19 -19.30 -28.55
CA GLY A 10 24.98 -19.25 -27.73
C GLY A 10 24.62 -17.81 -27.39
N ILE A 11 23.54 -17.32 -28.00
CA ILE A 11 22.91 -16.05 -27.64
C ILE A 11 22.23 -16.30 -26.29
N ILE A 12 22.89 -15.93 -25.20
CA ILE A 12 22.29 -15.91 -23.86
C ILE A 12 21.29 -14.75 -23.86
N PRO A 13 19.97 -14.97 -23.80
CA PRO A 13 19.06 -13.85 -23.60
C PRO A 13 19.29 -13.31 -22.19
N LEU A 14 19.77 -12.08 -22.09
CA LEU A 14 19.69 -11.30 -20.85
C LEU A 14 18.20 -11.15 -20.52
N LEU A 15 17.71 -12.02 -19.65
CA LEU A 15 16.40 -11.87 -19.02
C LEU A 15 16.49 -10.66 -18.09
N SER A 16 16.02 -9.51 -18.57
CA SER A 16 15.79 -8.34 -17.72
C SER A 16 14.78 -8.72 -16.65
N ILE A 17 15.24 -8.87 -15.41
CA ILE A 17 14.39 -9.05 -14.25
C ILE A 17 13.82 -7.66 -13.94
N ASP A 18 12.70 -7.33 -14.57
CA ASP A 18 11.96 -6.13 -14.21
C ASP A 18 11.50 -6.31 -12.75
N ALA A 19 12.08 -5.53 -11.85
CA ALA A 19 11.64 -5.49 -10.47
C ALA A 19 10.18 -5.00 -10.49
N ALA A 20 9.25 -5.92 -10.20
CA ALA A 20 7.86 -5.58 -10.01
C ALA A 20 7.75 -4.77 -8.71
N TYR A 21 7.99 -3.46 -8.80
CA TYR A 21 7.66 -2.54 -7.74
C TYR A 21 6.14 -2.55 -7.61
N ALA A 22 5.64 -3.26 -6.60
CA ALA A 22 4.25 -3.20 -6.18
C ALA A 22 4.00 -1.80 -5.59
N GLN A 23 3.93 -0.80 -6.46
CA GLN A 23 3.55 0.55 -6.11
C GLN A 23 2.07 0.50 -5.76
N VAL A 24 1.76 0.35 -4.48
CA VAL A 24 0.40 0.52 -3.96
C VAL A 24 0.00 1.96 -4.33
N PRO A 25 -1.09 2.18 -5.09
CA PRO A 25 -1.55 3.53 -5.36
C PRO A 25 -1.80 4.22 -4.02
N PRO A 26 -1.24 5.42 -3.78
CA PRO A 26 -1.41 6.08 -2.50
C PRO A 26 -2.89 6.35 -2.26
N SER A 27 -3.40 5.91 -1.10
CA SER A 27 -4.67 6.39 -0.56
C SER A 27 -4.49 7.84 -0.10
N GLY A 28 -5.59 8.55 0.12
CA GLY A 28 -5.52 9.95 0.50
C GLY A 28 -6.87 10.64 0.55
N THR A 29 -6.83 11.97 0.42
CA THR A 29 -8.03 12.80 0.31
C THR A 29 -8.11 13.42 -1.08
N PHE A 30 -9.28 13.36 -1.69
CA PHE A 30 -9.57 14.05 -2.95
C PHE A 30 -10.55 15.19 -2.70
N THR A 31 -10.18 16.41 -3.10
CA THR A 31 -11.06 17.59 -3.04
C THR A 31 -11.51 17.92 -4.45
N ALA A 32 -12.80 17.75 -4.74
CA ALA A 32 -13.36 18.08 -6.06
C ALA A 32 -13.36 19.61 -6.27
N THR A 33 -12.86 20.08 -7.41
CA THR A 33 -12.86 21.51 -7.78
C THR A 33 -14.05 21.89 -8.64
N ARG A 34 -14.82 20.89 -9.09
CA ARG A 34 -16.05 21.03 -9.88
C ARG A 34 -16.94 19.81 -9.67
N THR A 35 -18.20 19.93 -10.04
CA THR A 35 -19.13 18.80 -10.01
C THR A 35 -18.77 17.81 -11.13
N CYS A 36 -18.60 16.53 -10.79
CA CYS A 36 -18.27 15.49 -11.78
C CYS A 36 -19.07 14.23 -11.57
N VAL A 37 -19.35 13.54 -12.68
CA VAL A 37 -19.97 12.22 -12.68
C VAL A 37 -19.08 11.19 -11.98
N ALA A 38 -19.70 10.31 -11.22
CA ALA A 38 -19.03 9.27 -10.44
C ALA A 38 -19.62 7.88 -10.77
N PRO A 39 -19.39 7.34 -11.99
CA PRO A 39 -19.89 6.04 -12.38
C PRO A 39 -19.32 4.90 -11.53
N ARG A 40 -20.00 3.75 -11.52
CA ARG A 40 -19.56 2.56 -10.77
C ARG A 40 -18.33 1.88 -11.39
N ALA A 41 -18.09 2.13 -12.67
CA ALA A 41 -16.95 1.63 -13.45
C ALA A 41 -16.53 2.69 -14.47
N ILE A 42 -15.24 2.76 -14.80
CA ILE A 42 -14.66 3.81 -15.66
C ILE A 42 -15.38 3.96 -17.00
N ASN A 43 -15.72 2.83 -17.65
CA ASN A 43 -16.47 2.79 -18.91
C ASN A 43 -17.88 2.23 -18.71
N GLY A 44 -18.44 2.34 -17.50
CA GLY A 44 -19.72 1.73 -17.14
C GLY A 44 -20.81 2.72 -16.83
N ILE A 45 -21.97 2.18 -16.43
CA ILE A 45 -23.13 2.98 -16.04
C ILE A 45 -22.93 3.72 -14.70
N ASN A 46 -23.70 4.79 -14.51
CA ASN A 46 -23.77 5.53 -13.26
C ASN A 46 -25.14 5.38 -12.58
N PRO A 47 -25.43 4.23 -11.94
CA PRO A 47 -26.70 4.04 -11.25
C PRO A 47 -26.81 5.02 -10.08
N GLY A 48 -27.97 5.67 -9.99
CA GLY A 48 -28.25 6.73 -9.02
C GLY A 48 -27.74 8.12 -9.44
N ASN A 49 -27.22 8.27 -10.66
CA ASN A 49 -26.70 9.54 -11.18
C ASN A 49 -25.72 10.23 -10.22
N ILE A 50 -24.87 9.43 -9.56
CA ILE A 50 -23.97 9.88 -8.50
C ILE A 50 -22.98 10.90 -9.07
N GLN A 51 -22.78 11.98 -8.33
CA GLN A 51 -21.84 13.02 -8.64
C GLN A 51 -21.05 13.37 -7.38
N VAL A 52 -19.80 13.76 -7.58
CA VAL A 52 -19.03 14.47 -6.55
C VAL A 52 -19.32 15.96 -6.68
N SER A 53 -19.38 16.67 -5.57
CA SER A 53 -19.75 18.08 -5.52
C SER A 53 -18.53 18.99 -5.40
N ASN A 54 -18.59 20.17 -6.01
CA ASN A 54 -17.53 21.17 -5.88
C ASN A 54 -17.23 21.50 -4.40
N GLY A 55 -15.95 21.52 -4.03
CA GLY A 55 -15.45 21.82 -2.69
C GLY A 55 -15.54 20.67 -1.70
N GLN A 56 -16.24 19.58 -2.01
CA GLN A 56 -16.34 18.42 -1.13
C GLN A 56 -15.07 17.57 -1.16
N ARG A 57 -14.76 17.02 0.02
CA ARG A 57 -13.65 16.10 0.25
C ARG A 57 -14.18 14.67 0.29
N TYR A 58 -13.46 13.78 -0.36
CA TYR A 58 -13.76 12.35 -0.43
C TYR A 58 -12.51 11.56 -0.07
N GLN A 59 -12.71 10.40 0.56
CA GLN A 59 -11.61 9.46 0.75
C GLN A 59 -11.23 8.87 -0.61
N ALA A 60 -9.97 9.06 -1.00
CA ALA A 60 -9.38 8.43 -2.17
C ALA A 60 -8.81 7.07 -1.78
N ILE A 61 -9.32 6.03 -2.44
CA ILE A 61 -8.91 4.64 -2.22
C ILE A 61 -7.68 4.31 -3.07
N GLY A 62 -7.59 4.89 -4.27
CA GLY A 62 -6.45 4.72 -5.16
C GLY A 62 -6.72 5.17 -6.59
N PHE A 63 -5.78 4.87 -7.48
CA PHE A 63 -5.85 5.20 -8.90
C PHE A 63 -5.97 3.96 -9.78
N ASN A 64 -6.50 4.13 -10.99
CA ASN A 64 -6.66 3.02 -11.93
C ASN A 64 -5.34 2.48 -12.50
N SER A 65 -4.29 3.29 -12.50
CA SER A 65 -2.98 2.99 -13.10
C SER A 65 -1.93 4.04 -12.69
N PRO A 66 -0.63 3.81 -12.97
CA PRO A 66 0.42 4.81 -12.73
C PRO A 66 0.21 6.14 -13.48
N LYS A 67 -0.53 6.13 -14.60
CA LYS A 67 -0.91 7.34 -15.35
C LYS A 67 -2.02 8.16 -14.67
N ARG A 68 -2.66 7.61 -13.62
CA ARG A 68 -3.63 8.29 -12.75
C ARG A 68 -4.76 9.03 -13.48
N LYS A 69 -5.33 8.45 -14.54
CA LYS A 69 -6.44 9.08 -15.29
C LYS A 69 -7.75 9.11 -14.50
N PHE A 70 -7.97 8.10 -13.67
CA PHE A 70 -9.15 7.97 -12.83
C PHE A 70 -8.75 7.65 -11.40
N ILE A 71 -9.50 8.23 -10.47
CA ILE A 71 -9.37 8.02 -9.03
C ILE A 71 -10.63 7.31 -8.51
N GLN A 72 -10.44 6.34 -7.62
CA GLN A 72 -11.53 5.65 -6.94
C GLN A 72 -11.78 6.31 -5.58
N LEU A 73 -13.00 6.75 -5.37
CA LEU A 73 -13.43 7.47 -4.17
C LEU A 73 -14.45 6.66 -3.39
N ALA A 74 -14.44 6.76 -2.07
CA ALA A 74 -15.60 6.40 -1.25
C ALA A 74 -16.59 7.58 -1.28
N VAL A 75 -17.78 7.35 -1.85
CA VAL A 75 -18.84 8.36 -1.94
C VAL A 75 -20.00 7.95 -1.02
N PRO A 76 -20.16 8.60 0.15
CA PRO A 76 -21.20 8.24 1.11
C PRO A 76 -22.60 8.21 0.49
N GLY A 77 -23.37 7.16 0.79
CA GLY A 77 -24.73 6.99 0.30
C GLY A 77 -24.85 6.46 -1.14
N ALA A 78 -23.76 6.36 -1.90
CA ALA A 78 -23.78 5.73 -3.21
C ALA A 78 -23.90 4.20 -3.11
N LYS A 79 -24.58 3.56 -4.07
CA LYS A 79 -24.70 2.08 -4.15
C LYS A 79 -24.22 1.56 -5.51
N PRO A 80 -23.03 0.94 -5.62
CA PRO A 80 -22.02 0.75 -4.56
C PRO A 80 -21.37 2.07 -4.12
N GLU A 81 -20.75 2.08 -2.94
CA GLU A 81 -20.13 3.27 -2.35
C GLU A 81 -18.87 3.72 -3.10
N ARG A 82 -18.07 2.76 -3.58
CA ARG A 82 -16.86 3.03 -4.34
C ARG A 82 -17.20 3.49 -5.75
N ARG A 83 -16.79 4.69 -6.12
CA ARG A 83 -17.07 5.29 -7.43
C ARG A 83 -15.80 5.80 -8.11
N TRP A 84 -15.80 5.77 -9.44
CA TRP A 84 -14.69 6.27 -10.24
C TRP A 84 -14.96 7.70 -10.67
N VAL A 85 -13.97 8.57 -10.55
CA VAL A 85 -14.02 9.96 -11.01
C VAL A 85 -12.77 10.26 -11.84
N SER A 86 -12.88 11.15 -12.82
CA SER A 86 -11.70 11.67 -13.53
C SER A 86 -10.76 12.36 -12.55
N ALA A 87 -9.46 12.10 -12.64
CA ALA A 87 -8.48 12.75 -11.77
C ALA A 87 -8.44 14.27 -11.97
N ASP A 88 -8.73 14.77 -13.18
CA ASP A 88 -8.80 16.20 -13.52
C ASP A 88 -10.07 16.90 -12.97
N CYS A 89 -10.84 16.21 -12.14
CA CYS A 89 -12.01 16.78 -11.45
C CYS A 89 -11.63 17.56 -10.19
N GLY A 90 -10.40 17.41 -9.70
CA GLY A 90 -10.02 17.96 -8.41
C GLY A 90 -8.57 17.72 -8.05
N ASN A 91 -8.25 17.96 -6.77
CA ASN A 91 -6.90 17.85 -6.25
C ASN A 91 -6.81 16.64 -5.31
N PHE A 92 -5.78 15.83 -5.50
CA PHE A 92 -5.46 14.70 -4.62
C PHE A 92 -4.33 15.06 -3.66
N SER A 93 -4.54 14.80 -2.38
CA SER A 93 -3.53 14.90 -1.32
C SER A 93 -3.27 13.49 -0.78
N PRO A 94 -2.06 12.93 -0.98
CA PRO A 94 -1.73 11.61 -0.45
C PRO A 94 -1.76 11.62 1.07
N THR A 95 -2.20 10.51 1.68
CA THR A 95 -1.89 10.26 3.09
C THR A 95 -0.41 9.96 3.16
N THR A 96 0.37 10.84 3.77
CA THR A 96 1.74 10.51 4.16
C THR A 96 1.63 9.61 5.38
N ASP A 97 1.58 8.29 5.17
CA ASP A 97 2.07 7.40 6.21
C ASP A 97 3.54 7.79 6.37
N ALA A 98 3.86 8.45 7.48
CA ALA A 98 5.23 8.71 7.85
C ALA A 98 5.92 7.35 7.97
N SER A 99 6.57 6.91 6.89
CA SER A 99 7.64 5.94 6.99
C SER A 99 8.62 6.54 7.99
N PRO A 100 8.95 5.86 9.10
CA PRO A 100 9.97 6.39 9.99
C PRO A 100 11.24 6.52 9.17
N GLU A 101 11.64 7.75 8.86
CA GLU A 101 13.03 8.03 8.54
C GLU A 101 13.89 7.44 9.67
N PRO A 102 15.10 6.94 9.39
CA PRO A 102 16.03 6.57 10.43
C PRO A 102 16.47 7.87 11.13
N ASN A 103 15.66 8.34 12.09
CA ASN A 103 16.01 9.43 12.97
C ASN A 103 17.23 8.99 13.78
N SER A 104 18.42 9.37 13.33
CA SER A 104 19.59 9.55 14.18
C SER A 104 19.34 10.79 15.04
N GLY A 105 18.40 10.66 15.97
CA GLY A 105 18.01 11.70 16.90
C GLY A 105 17.54 11.03 18.18
N THR A 106 18.30 11.20 19.25
CA THR A 106 17.99 10.76 20.60
C THR A 106 16.60 11.24 21.01
N VAL A 107 15.60 10.36 20.91
CA VAL A 107 14.29 10.57 21.54
C VAL A 107 14.31 9.83 22.88
N THR A 108 14.36 10.57 23.97
CA THR A 108 13.97 10.09 25.30
C THR A 108 12.48 9.74 25.25
N GLN A 109 12.18 8.48 24.95
CA GLN A 109 10.82 7.96 24.87
C GLN A 109 10.31 7.61 26.29
N PRO A 110 9.22 8.20 26.79
CA PRO A 110 8.48 7.60 27.90
C PRO A 110 7.93 6.26 27.41
N SER A 111 8.33 5.21 28.12
CA SER A 111 8.11 3.80 27.85
C SER A 111 6.62 3.46 27.80
N THR A 112 6.02 3.69 26.63
CA THR A 112 4.76 3.05 26.28
C THR A 112 5.14 1.73 25.64
N SER A 113 5.08 0.69 26.47
CA SER A 113 5.24 -0.73 26.14
C SER A 113 4.79 -1.02 24.70
N VAL A 114 5.79 -1.18 23.82
CA VAL A 114 5.66 -2.14 22.73
C VAL A 114 5.45 -3.49 23.42
N LEU A 115 4.49 -4.26 22.90
CA LEU A 115 3.98 -5.53 23.41
C LEU A 115 5.01 -6.37 24.21
N PRO A 116 4.58 -7.18 25.21
CA PRO A 116 5.44 -7.91 26.17
C PRO A 116 6.42 -8.94 25.57
N PHE A 117 6.54 -8.99 24.24
CA PHE A 117 7.48 -9.83 23.50
C PHE A 117 8.64 -9.03 22.89
N PHE A 118 8.58 -7.70 22.87
CA PHE A 118 9.58 -6.82 22.26
C PHE A 118 10.25 -5.90 23.28
N ASP A 119 10.25 -6.30 24.56
CA ASP A 119 11.03 -5.66 25.60
C ASP A 119 12.30 -6.46 25.90
N ASN A 120 13.36 -5.77 26.33
CA ASN A 120 14.59 -6.41 26.81
C ASN A 120 14.44 -6.87 28.27
N VAL A 121 13.21 -7.12 28.73
CA VAL A 121 12.90 -7.55 30.08
C VAL A 121 12.87 -9.06 30.07
N ASN A 122 13.69 -9.69 30.92
CA ASN A 122 13.66 -11.14 31.09
C ASN A 122 12.31 -11.53 31.73
N ASN A 123 11.38 -12.02 30.90
CA ASN A 123 10.07 -12.51 31.32
C ASN A 123 10.03 -14.04 31.23
N PRO A 124 10.54 -14.77 32.24
CA PRO A 124 10.59 -16.22 32.20
C PRO A 124 9.20 -16.81 32.42
N GLU A 125 8.64 -17.40 31.37
CA GLU A 125 7.41 -18.18 31.44
C GLU A 125 7.64 -19.52 32.17
N LEU A 126 6.65 -19.95 32.96
CA LEU A 126 6.73 -21.21 33.71
C LEU A 126 6.36 -22.38 32.79
N HIS A 127 7.33 -23.21 32.42
CA HIS A 127 7.06 -24.42 31.63
C HIS A 127 6.64 -25.59 32.52
N GLY A 128 5.61 -26.32 32.11
CA GLY A 128 4.95 -27.34 32.94
C GLY A 128 5.75 -28.61 33.21
N PHE A 129 6.85 -28.88 32.48
CA PHE A 129 7.64 -30.11 32.64
C PHE A 129 9.12 -29.92 32.24
N PRO A 130 10.09 -30.35 33.08
CA PRO A 130 9.96 -30.73 34.49
C PRO A 130 9.54 -29.54 35.37
N ARG A 131 8.76 -29.80 36.43
CA ARG A 131 8.18 -28.74 37.27
C ARG A 131 9.25 -27.80 37.82
N GLY A 132 9.07 -26.50 37.56
CA GLY A 132 9.89 -25.43 38.16
C GLY A 132 11.09 -24.98 37.32
N GLN A 133 11.26 -25.51 36.10
CA GLN A 133 12.32 -25.06 35.21
C GLN A 133 11.90 -23.79 34.44
N LYS A 134 12.76 -22.76 34.46
CA LYS A 134 12.61 -21.54 33.65
C LYS A 134 13.49 -21.70 32.41
N ALA A 135 12.90 -21.54 31.22
CA ALA A 135 13.65 -21.51 29.98
C ALA A 135 13.82 -20.05 29.54
N ASP A 136 15.03 -19.66 29.16
CA ASP A 136 15.30 -18.38 28.53
C ASP A 136 14.95 -18.50 27.04
N ILE A 137 13.92 -17.77 26.61
CA ILE A 137 13.44 -17.75 25.22
C ILE A 137 13.94 -16.51 24.48
N THR A 138 14.95 -15.82 25.00
CA THR A 138 15.59 -14.68 24.32
C THR A 138 16.10 -15.15 22.95
N PRO A 139 15.63 -14.55 21.83
CA PRO A 139 16.10 -14.94 20.51
C PRO A 139 17.61 -14.67 20.37
N PRO A 140 18.36 -15.55 19.69
CA PRO A 140 19.78 -15.31 19.45
C PRO A 140 19.97 -14.09 18.55
N LEU A 141 21.04 -13.32 18.82
CA LEU A 141 21.49 -12.17 18.04
C LEU A 141 21.91 -12.55 16.62
#